data_AF-A0A109MZ50-F1
#
_entry.id   AF-A0A109MZ50-F1
#
_cell.length_a   1.000
_cell.length_b   1.000
_cell.length_c   1.000
_cell.angle_alpha   90.00
_cell.angle_beta   90.00
_cell.angle_gamma   90.00
#
_symmetry.space_group_name_H-M   'P 1'
#
loop_
_entity.id
_entity.type
_entity.pdbx_description
1 polymer ?
#
loop_
_entity_poly.entity_id
_entity_poly.type
_entity_poly.pdbx_seq_one_letter_code
_entity_poly.pdbx_strand_id
1 'polypeptide(L)' 'MNIQTNQLSIKLKIKNRRNFNLQSHLHEMCDYSKEYEHDIVEVQKVNMINGGNYEIVISITRDLDCLGEPMDRY' A
#
# COMPACT_ATOMS: atom_id res chain seq x y z
N MET A 1 -3.42 -4.25 -23.10
CA MET A 1 -3.49 -3.80 -21.71
C MET A 1 -4.47 -4.67 -20.99
N ASN A 2 -3.95 -5.81 -20.56
CA ASN A 2 -4.62 -6.75 -19.69
C ASN A 2 -4.39 -6.29 -18.25
N ILE A 3 -5.22 -5.36 -17.79
CA ILE A 3 -5.05 -4.70 -16.49
C ILE A 3 -5.82 -5.47 -15.43
N GLN A 4 -5.14 -5.82 -14.34
CA GLN A 4 -5.73 -6.35 -13.12
C GLN A 4 -5.60 -5.33 -11.99
N THR A 5 -6.71 -5.06 -11.30
CA THR A 5 -6.71 -4.19 -10.11
C THR A 5 -7.19 -4.97 -8.90
N ASN A 6 -6.37 -4.98 -7.85
CA ASN A 6 -6.71 -5.56 -6.55
C ASN A 6 -6.81 -4.45 -5.50
N GLN A 7 -7.78 -4.56 -4.60
CA GLN A 7 -7.91 -3.65 -3.47
C GLN A 7 -7.52 -4.36 -2.18
N LEU A 8 -6.70 -3.70 -1.37
CA LEU A 8 -6.28 -4.17 -0.06
C LEU A 8 -6.72 -3.17 1.00
N SER A 9 -7.35 -3.68 2.06
CA SER A 9 -7.66 -2.92 3.27
C SER A 9 -6.67 -3.29 4.35
N ILE A 10 -5.90 -2.31 4.82
CA ILE A 10 -4.87 -2.48 5.83
C ILE A 10 -5.25 -1.73 7.09
N LYS A 11 -5.30 -2.46 8.20
CA LYS A 11 -5.59 -1.90 9.53
C LYS A 11 -4.28 -1.61 10.25
N LEU A 12 -3.98 -0.34 10.43
CA LEU A 12 -2.79 0.14 11.11
C LEU A 12 -3.14 0.62 12.52
N LYS A 13 -2.44 0.12 13.54
CA LYS A 13 -2.58 0.59 14.92
C LYS A 13 -1.31 1.29 15.39
N ILE A 14 -1.37 2.62 15.46
CA ILE A 14 -0.26 3.45 15.95
C ILE A 14 -0.37 3.58 17.46
N LYS A 15 0.47 2.82 18.19
CA LYS A 15 0.54 2.91 19.65
C LYS A 15 1.29 4.16 20.15
N ASN A 16 2.26 4.67 19.39
CA ASN A 16 3.11 5.78 19.81
C ASN A 16 3.11 6.93 18.80
N ARG A 17 2.13 7.84 18.93
CA ARG A 17 1.90 8.92 17.95
C ARG A 17 2.98 9.99 17.90
N ARG A 18 3.76 10.19 18.98
CA ARG A 18 4.72 11.30 19.08
C ARG A 18 5.89 11.19 18.08
N ASN A 19 6.26 9.97 17.70
CA ASN A 19 7.40 9.71 16.81
C ASN A 19 6.99 9.00 15.50
N PHE A 20 5.69 8.89 15.21
CA PHE A 20 5.23 8.12 14.06
C PHE A 20 4.92 9.04 12.88
N ASN A 21 5.68 8.88 11.79
CA ASN A 21 5.39 9.55 10.53
C ASN A 21 4.51 8.65 9.64
N LEU A 22 3.23 8.99 9.55
CA LEU A 22 2.26 8.26 8.74
C LEU A 22 2.62 8.27 7.25
N GLN A 23 3.20 9.34 6.73
CA GLN A 23 3.52 9.47 5.31
C GLN A 23 4.64 8.49 4.91
N SER A 24 5.73 8.44 5.68
CA SER A 24 6.84 7.51 5.44
C SER A 24 6.36 6.06 5.52
N HIS A 25 5.54 5.74 6.52
CA HIS A 25 5.02 4.39 6.68
C HIS A 25 4.04 4.00 5.56
N LEU A 26 3.21 4.93 5.08
CA LEU A 26 2.36 4.69 3.91
C LEU A 26 3.19 4.40 2.67
N HIS A 27 4.30 5.11 2.47
CA HIS A 27 5.21 4.86 1.36
C HIS A 27 5.82 3.46 1.43
N GLU A 28 6.35 3.07 2.60
CA GLU A 28 6.87 1.72 2.85
C GLU A 28 5.81 0.65 2.60
N MET A 29 4.58 0.87 3.08
CA MET A 29 3.47 -0.06 2.87
C MET A 29 3.11 -0.19 1.39
N CYS A 30 3.12 0.91 0.63
CA CYS A 30 2.84 0.88 -0.80
C CYS A 30 3.94 0.12 -1.55
N ASP A 31 5.20 0.36 -1.24
CA ASP A 31 6.32 -0.35 -1.86
C ASP A 31 6.33 -1.83 -1.50
N TYR A 32 6.07 -2.17 -0.24
CA TYR A 32 5.96 -3.57 0.19
C TYR A 32 4.76 -4.30 -0.46
N SER A 33 3.75 -3.55 -0.89
CA SER A 33 2.57 -4.13 -1.55
C SER A 33 2.81 -4.44 -3.02
N LYS A 34 3.85 -3.87 -3.65
CA LYS A 34 4.26 -4.22 -5.02
C LYS A 34 4.81 -5.64 -5.04
N GLU A 35 4.39 -6.42 -6.04
CA GLU A 35 4.98 -7.74 -6.32
C GLU A 35 5.82 -7.70 -7.60
N TYR A 36 5.59 -6.71 -8.47
CA TYR A 36 6.36 -6.49 -9.69
C TYR A 36 6.78 -5.02 -9.82
N GLU A 37 7.85 -4.76 -10.57
CA GLU A 37 8.43 -3.43 -10.75
C GLU A 37 7.43 -2.39 -11.26
N HIS A 38 6.57 -2.78 -12.20
CA HIS A 38 5.58 -1.89 -12.80
C HIS A 38 4.23 -1.88 -12.09
N ASP A 39 4.12 -2.52 -10.91
CA ASP A 39 2.90 -2.42 -10.11
C ASP A 39 2.68 -0.98 -9.67
N ILE A 40 1.51 -0.43 -10.03
CA ILE A 40 1.08 0.90 -9.63
C ILE A 40 0.27 0.75 -8.35
N VAL A 41 0.72 1.36 -7.27
CA VAL A 41 0.03 1.33 -5.97
C VAL A 41 -0.49 2.73 -5.64
N GLU A 42 -1.79 2.84 -5.38
CA GLU A 42 -2.46 4.09 -5.05
C GLU A 42 -3.23 4.00 -3.75
N VAL A 43 -3.05 4.98 -2.87
CA VAL A 43 -3.83 5.09 -1.64
C VAL A 43 -5.19 5.70 -1.97
N GLN A 44 -6.24 4.88 -1.92
CA GLN A 44 -7.61 5.34 -2.21
C GLN A 44 -8.25 6.04 -1.01
N LYS A 45 -7.98 5.54 0.20
CA LYS A 45 -8.63 6.04 1.40
C LYS A 45 -7.76 5.88 2.64
N VAL A 46 -7.75 6.89 3.48
CA VAL A 46 -7.14 6.84 4.83
C VAL A 46 -8.20 7.29 5.83
N ASN A 47 -8.75 6.35 6.58
CA ASN A 47 -9.75 6.58 7.61
C ASN A 47 -9.11 6.47 8.99
N MET A 48 -9.23 7.51 9.82
CA MET A 48 -8.89 7.41 11.24
C MET A 48 -10.12 6.96 12.01
N ILE A 49 -10.08 5.77 12.63
CA ILE A 49 -11.24 5.18 13.31
C ILE A 49 -11.34 5.66 14.75
N ASN A 50 -10.27 5.52 15.56
CA ASN A 50 -10.20 6.05 16.94
C ASN A 50 -8.84 5.75 17.58
N GLY A 51 -8.34 6.64 18.46
CA GLY A 51 -7.22 6.36 19.38
C GLY A 51 -5.88 5.96 18.72
N GLY A 52 -5.65 6.30 17.46
CA GLY A 52 -4.47 5.87 16.71
C GLY A 52 -4.66 4.66 15.79
N ASN A 53 -5.89 4.17 15.64
CA ASN A 53 -6.22 3.18 14.63
C ASN A 53 -6.59 3.86 13.30
N TYR A 54 -5.96 3.40 12.22
CA TYR A 54 -6.17 3.84 10.85
C TYR A 54 -6.58 2.64 10.01
N GLU A 55 -7.51 2.85 9.11
CA GLU A 55 -7.86 1.93 8.04
C GLU A 55 -7.44 2.57 6.73
N ILE A 56 -6.51 1.94 6.05
CA ILE A 56 -5.92 2.42 4.82
C ILE A 56 -6.36 1.46 3.72
N VAL A 57 -7.01 2.00 2.69
CA VAL A 57 -7.37 1.24 1.50
C VAL A 57 -6.42 1.63 0.39
N ILE A 58 -5.68 0.64 -0.12
CA ILE A 58 -4.81 0.80 -1.27
C ILE A 58 -5.35 -0.02 -2.45
N SER A 59 -5.14 0.51 -3.66
CA SER A 59 -5.35 -0.19 -4.92
C SER A 59 -4.00 -0.55 -5.51
N ILE A 60 -3.84 -1.79 -5.95
CA ILE A 60 -2.69 -2.25 -6.72
C ILE A 60 -3.20 -2.52 -8.11
N THR A 61 -2.71 -1.78 -9.09
CA THR A 61 -3.01 -1.95 -10.50
C THR A 61 -1.79 -2.53 -11.19
N ARG A 62 -2.00 -3.62 -11.91
CA ARG A 62 -0.98 -4.40 -12.58
C ARG A 62 -1.34 -4.55 -14.05
N ASP A 63 -0.41 -4.24 -14.93
CA ASP A 63 -0.53 -4.60 -16.35
C ASP A 63 0.12 -5.97 -16.58
N LEU A 64 -0.69 -6.99 -16.82
CA LEU A 64 -0.22 -8.36 -17.06
C LEU A 64 0.59 -8.47 -18.36
N ASP A 65 0.44 -7.51 -19.28
CA ASP A 65 1.25 -7.44 -20.50
C ASP A 65 2.63 -6.80 -20.25
N CYS A 66 2.83 -6.10 -19.13
CA CYS A 66 4.02 -5.30 -18.84
C CYS A 66 4.37 -5.30 -17.34
N LEU A 67 4.62 -6.48 -16.78
CA LEU A 67 4.87 -6.65 -15.34
C LEU A 67 6.22 -6.06 -14.87
N GLY A 68 7.27 -6.15 -15.69
CA GLY A 68 8.65 -5.93 -15.25
C GLY A 68 9.17 -7.12 -14.45
N GLU A 69 10.23 -6.91 -13.66
CA GLU A 69 10.80 -7.96 -12.81
C GLU A 69 9.96 -8.14 -11.51
N PRO A 70 9.90 -9.36 -10.94
CA PRO A 70 9.30 -9.55 -9.63
C PRO A 70 10.12 -8.83 -8.56
N MET A 71 9.44 -8.16 -7.63
CA MET A 71 10.07 -7.52 -6.48
C MET A 71 10.70 -8.57 -5.57
N ASP A 72 12.02 -8.49 -5.39
CA ASP A 72 12.78 -9.39 -4.52
C ASP A 72 12.47 -9.06 -3.04
N ARG A 73 11.75 -9.96 -2.37
CA ARG A 73 11.43 -9.83 -0.93
C ARG A 73 12.42 -10.68 -0.13
N TYR A 74 13.50 -10.06 0.30
CA TYR A 74 14.51 -10.64 1.21
C TYR A 74 13.97 -10.90 2.60
#